data_AF-A0A2J8NVZ8-F1
#
_entry.id   AF-A0A2J8NVZ8-F1
#
_cell.length_a   1.000
_cell.length_b   1.000
_cell.length_c   1.000
_cell.angle_alpha   90.00
_cell.angle_beta   90.00
_cell.angle_gamma   90.00
#
_symmetry.space_group_name_H-M   'P 1'
#
loop_
_entity.id
_entity.type
_entity.pdbx_description
1 polymer ?
#
loop_
_entity_poly.entity_id
_entity_poly.type
_entity_poly.pdbx_seq_one_letter_code
_entity_poly.pdbx_strand_id
1 'polypeptide(L)'
;MEVVLPLDPAVPAPLCPHGPTLLFVKVTQGKEETRRFYACSACRDRKDCNFFQWEDEKLSGARLAAREAHNRRCQPPLSRTQCGRYLKFIELPLTQRKFCQTCQQLLLPDDWGQHSEHQFWVCVISS
;
A
#
# COMPACT_ATOMS: atom_id res chain seq x y z
N MET A 1 2.91 -33.62 14.02
CA MET A 1 1.56 -33.10 14.33
C MET A 1 1.08 -32.38 13.08
N GLU A 2 0.12 -32.99 12.38
CA GLU A 2 -0.50 -32.37 11.21
C GLU A 2 -1.65 -31.49 11.70
N VAL A 3 -1.48 -30.17 11.62
CA VAL A 3 -2.51 -29.22 12.05
C VAL A 3 -3.46 -29.05 10.86
N VAL A 4 -4.47 -29.91 10.75
CA VAL A 4 -5.54 -29.76 9.76
C VAL A 4 -6.49 -28.68 10.25
N LEU A 5 -6.44 -27.52 9.59
CA LEU A 5 -7.27 -26.36 9.94
C LEU A 5 -8.34 -26.18 8.87
N PRO A 6 -9.64 -26.30 9.21
CA PRO A 6 -10.69 -25.89 8.30
C PRO A 6 -10.57 -24.38 8.07
N LEU A 7 -10.39 -24.01 6.82
CA LEU A 7 -10.50 -22.64 6.32
C LEU A 7 -11.90 -22.51 5.72
N ASP A 8 -12.71 -21.58 6.23
CA ASP A 8 -13.94 -21.19 5.56
C ASP A 8 -13.61 -20.17 4.45
N PRO A 9 -13.69 -20.54 3.17
CA PRO A 9 -13.38 -19.62 2.07
C PRO A 9 -14.39 -18.47 1.94
N ALA A 10 -15.53 -18.51 2.65
CA ALA A 10 -16.57 -17.49 2.58
C ALA A 10 -16.27 -16.23 3.42
N VAL A 11 -15.35 -16.29 4.38
CA VAL A 11 -15.03 -15.13 5.24
C VAL A 11 -13.92 -14.29 4.59
N PRO A 12 -14.22 -13.06 4.11
CA PRO A 12 -13.20 -12.24 3.49
C PRO A 12 -12.17 -11.75 4.51
N ALA A 13 -10.89 -11.89 4.17
CA ALA A 13 -9.81 -11.37 4.99
C ALA A 13 -9.91 -9.83 5.12
N PRO A 14 -9.63 -9.26 6.30
CA PRO A 14 -9.65 -7.82 6.47
C PRO A 14 -8.58 -7.15 5.60
N LEU A 15 -8.87 -5.93 5.15
CA LEU A 15 -7.96 -5.16 4.31
C LEU A 15 -6.98 -4.34 5.16
N CYS A 16 -5.72 -4.33 4.72
CA CYS A 16 -4.72 -3.34 5.12
C CYS A 16 -4.49 -2.34 3.97
N PRO A 17 -3.64 -1.32 4.14
CA PRO A 17 -3.31 -0.38 3.05
C PRO A 17 -2.82 -1.04 1.75
N HIS A 18 -2.25 -2.24 1.85
CA HIS A 18 -1.66 -2.99 0.75
C HIS A 18 -2.59 -4.03 0.12
N GLY A 19 -3.86 -4.09 0.56
CA GLY A 19 -4.86 -5.04 0.07
C GLY A 19 -5.23 -6.13 1.10
N PRO A 20 -5.76 -7.28 0.62
CA PRO A 20 -6.15 -8.40 1.50
C PRO A 20 -4.98 -8.91 2.34
N THR A 21 -5.26 -9.15 3.61
CA THR A 21 -4.30 -9.71 4.56
C THR A 21 -4.23 -11.23 4.43
N LEU A 22 -3.17 -11.82 4.99
CA LEU A 22 -3.04 -13.27 5.11
C LEU A 22 -3.34 -13.69 6.54
N LEU A 23 -3.97 -14.86 6.67
CA LEU A 23 -4.21 -15.53 7.94
C LEU A 23 -2.98 -16.36 8.32
N PHE A 24 -2.43 -16.08 9.50
CA PHE A 24 -1.28 -16.78 10.07
C PHE A 24 -1.72 -17.55 11.31
N VAL A 25 -1.00 -18.62 11.61
CA VAL A 25 -1.19 -19.43 12.81
C VAL A 25 0.07 -19.34 13.65
N LYS A 26 -0.05 -18.89 14.90
CA LYS A 26 1.08 -18.94 15.85
C LYS A 26 1.10 -20.31 16.52
N VAL A 27 2.12 -21.11 16.21
CA VAL A 27 2.39 -22.37 16.91
C VAL A 27 3.41 -22.09 18.01
N THR A 28 3.02 -22.27 19.27
CA THR A 28 3.94 -22.20 20.42
C THR A 28 4.33 -23.61 20.84
N GLN A 29 5.62 -23.94 20.81
CA GLN A 29 6.11 -25.24 21.29
C GLN A 29 5.64 -25.51 22.72
N GLY A 30 4.96 -26.63 22.94
CA GLY A 30 4.47 -27.07 24.26
C GLY A 30 3.09 -26.55 24.67
N LYS A 31 2.38 -25.78 23.83
CA LYS A 31 0.95 -25.49 24.03
C LYS A 31 0.14 -25.97 22.83
N GLU A 32 -0.96 -26.67 23.09
CA GLU A 32 -1.89 -27.10 22.03
C GLU A 32 -2.69 -25.94 21.41
N GLU A 33 -2.73 -24.79 22.10
CA GLU A 33 -3.44 -23.60 21.61
C GLU A 33 -2.69 -22.95 20.44
N THR A 34 -3.22 -23.18 19.25
CA THR A 34 -2.87 -22.44 18.05
C THR A 34 -3.84 -21.27 17.90
N ARG A 35 -3.33 -20.03 17.93
CA ARG A 35 -4.17 -18.84 17.71
C ARG A 35 -3.88 -18.23 16.35
N ARG A 36 -4.95 -17.89 15.62
CA ARG A 36 -4.87 -17.34 14.28
C ARG A 36 -5.00 -15.83 14.25
N PHE A 37 -4.24 -15.18 13.39
CA PHE A 37 -4.25 -13.72 13.24
C PHE A 37 -4.01 -13.31 11.79
N TYR A 38 -4.59 -12.18 11.41
CA TYR A 38 -4.36 -11.52 10.14
C TYR A 38 -3.18 -10.56 10.22
N ALA A 39 -2.30 -10.60 9.22
CA ALA A 39 -1.22 -9.64 9.03
C ALA A 39 -1.01 -9.30 7.54
N CYS A 40 -0.25 -8.24 7.29
CA CYS A 40 0.00 -7.76 5.94
C CYS A 40 0.64 -8.84 5.04
N SER A 41 0.16 -8.95 3.80
CA SER A 41 0.66 -9.87 2.78
C SER A 41 1.98 -9.39 2.16
N ALA A 42 2.13 -8.07 1.97
CA ALA A 42 3.26 -7.46 1.27
C ALA A 42 4.40 -6.99 2.20
N CYS A 43 4.11 -6.66 3.46
CA CYS A 43 5.07 -6.05 4.38
C CYS A 43 5.14 -6.84 5.68
N ARG A 44 6.23 -7.56 5.90
CA ARG A 44 6.45 -8.32 7.14
C ARG A 44 7.00 -7.47 8.28
N ASP A 45 7.71 -6.37 7.95
CA ASP A 45 8.12 -5.39 8.96
C ASP A 45 6.90 -4.55 9.39
N ARG A 46 6.67 -4.50 10.70
CA ARG A 46 5.55 -3.76 11.31
C ARG A 46 5.73 -2.25 11.21
N LYS A 47 6.94 -1.77 10.89
CA LYS A 47 7.20 -0.34 10.62
C LYS A 47 6.56 0.12 9.31
N ASP A 48 6.56 -0.75 8.30
CA ASP A 48 6.00 -0.45 6.98
C ASP A 48 4.49 -0.74 6.92
N CYS A 49 4.04 -1.77 7.62
CA CYS A 49 2.61 -2.05 7.83
C CYS A 49 2.37 -2.68 9.20
N ASN A 50 1.76 -1.92 10.11
CA ASN A 50 1.47 -2.39 11.46
C ASN A 50 0.14 -3.16 11.58
N PHE A 51 -0.47 -3.58 10.47
CA PHE A 51 -1.74 -4.28 10.49
C PHE A 51 -1.65 -5.59 11.28
N PHE A 52 -2.51 -5.72 12.28
CA PHE A 52 -2.68 -6.94 13.07
C PHE A 52 -4.12 -7.04 13.57
N GLN A 53 -4.70 -8.24 13.47
CA GLN A 53 -6.02 -8.55 14.03
C GLN A 53 -6.10 -10.03 14.35
N TRP A 54 -6.63 -10.41 15.51
CA TRP A 54 -6.91 -11.81 15.77
C TRP A 54 -8.14 -12.27 14.97
N GLU A 55 -8.15 -13.51 14.49
CA GLU A 55 -9.27 -14.06 13.70
C GLU A 55 -10.62 -13.96 14.46
N ASP A 56 -10.57 -14.18 15.77
CA ASP A 56 -11.71 -14.15 16.69
C ASP A 56 -12.04 -12.75 17.25
N GLU A 57 -11.28 -11.72 16.87
CA GLU A 57 -11.46 -10.36 17.38
C GLU A 57 -12.69 -9.67 16.77
N LYS A 58 -13.68 -9.37 17.60
CA LYS A 58 -14.82 -8.53 17.20
C LYS A 58 -14.43 -7.05 17.27
N LEU A 59 -14.48 -6.37 16.14
CA LEU A 59 -14.17 -4.94 16.04
C LEU A 59 -15.43 -4.08 16.22
N SER A 60 -15.29 -2.95 16.92
CA SER A 60 -16.32 -1.93 16.95
C SER A 60 -16.42 -1.20 15.60
N GLY A 61 -17.60 -0.64 15.30
CA GLY A 61 -17.79 0.16 14.09
C GLY A 61 -16.81 1.34 13.98
N ALA A 62 -16.50 1.99 15.11
CA ALA A 62 -15.50 3.06 15.15
C ALA A 62 -14.09 2.58 14.74
N ARG A 63 -13.68 1.39 15.17
CA ARG A 63 -12.37 0.83 14.83
C ARG A 63 -12.30 0.41 13.36
N LEU A 64 -13.39 -0.12 12.80
CA LEU A 64 -13.50 -0.41 11.37
C LEU A 64 -13.41 0.88 10.54
N ALA A 65 -14.17 1.92 10.90
CA ALA A 65 -14.13 3.20 10.19
C ALA A 65 -12.75 3.86 10.24
N ALA A 66 -12.08 3.84 11.40
CA ALA A 66 -10.72 4.37 11.55
C ALA A 66 -9.71 3.61 10.67
N ARG A 67 -9.85 2.28 10.58
CA ARG A 67 -9.03 1.45 9.69
C ARG A 67 -9.26 1.81 8.23
N GLU A 68 -10.51 1.90 7.78
CA GLU A 68 -10.82 2.22 6.39
C GLU A 68 -10.30 3.61 6.00
N ALA A 69 -10.45 4.60 6.90
CA ALA A 69 -9.88 5.93 6.70
C ALA A 69 -8.35 5.89 6.57
N HIS A 70 -7.67 5.10 7.41
CA HIS A 70 -6.22 4.89 7.30
C HIS A 70 -5.83 4.22 5.97
N ASN A 71 -6.52 3.14 5.59
CA ASN A 71 -6.27 2.41 4.35
C ASN A 71 -6.41 3.32 3.12
N ARG A 72 -7.42 4.22 3.11
CA ARG A 72 -7.60 5.22 2.05
C ARG A 72 -6.47 6.25 2.02
N ARG A 73 -6.04 6.75 3.17
CA ARG A 73 -4.97 7.76 3.27
C ARG A 73 -3.62 7.23 2.79
N CYS A 74 -3.34 5.96 2.98
CA CYS A 74 -2.09 5.33 2.56
C CYS A 74 -2.10 4.90 1.09
N GLN A 75 -3.18 5.14 0.34
CA GLN A 75 -3.17 4.88 -1.10
C GLN A 75 -2.18 5.81 -1.82
N PRO A 76 -1.60 5.37 -2.94
CA PRO A 76 -0.72 6.22 -3.75
C PRO A 76 -1.41 7.54 -4.12
N PRO A 77 -0.68 8.68 -4.10
CA PRO A 77 -1.25 9.99 -4.36
C PRO A 77 -1.76 10.14 -5.80
N LEU A 78 -1.20 9.36 -6.73
CA LEU A 78 -1.64 9.30 -8.11
C LEU A 78 -2.42 8.01 -8.36
N SER A 79 -3.66 8.16 -8.80
CA SER A 79 -4.52 7.04 -9.16
C SER A 79 -4.07 6.37 -10.46
N ARG A 80 -4.51 5.13 -10.71
CA ARG A 80 -4.26 4.44 -11.99
C ARG A 80 -4.74 5.24 -13.21
N THR A 81 -5.86 5.95 -13.10
CA THR A 81 -6.40 6.77 -14.20
C THR A 81 -5.51 7.98 -14.50
N GLN A 82 -4.79 8.48 -13.49
CA GLN A 82 -3.78 9.52 -13.66
C GLN A 82 -2.47 8.99 -14.27
N CYS A 83 -2.28 7.68 -14.46
CA CYS A 83 -1.14 7.15 -15.22
C CYS A 83 -1.13 7.58 -16.70
N GLY A 84 -2.26 8.05 -17.25
CA GLY A 84 -2.30 8.73 -18.56
C GLY A 84 -1.41 9.97 -18.63
N ARG A 85 -0.97 10.51 -17.48
CA ARG A 85 0.06 11.56 -17.39
C ARG A 85 1.36 11.17 -18.09
N TYR A 86 1.71 9.88 -18.14
CA TYR A 86 2.89 9.42 -18.87
C TYR A 86 2.80 9.72 -20.37
N LEU A 87 1.65 9.51 -20.99
CA LEU A 87 1.45 9.78 -22.43
C LEU A 87 1.61 11.28 -22.71
N LYS A 88 0.99 12.13 -21.89
CA LYS A 88 1.16 13.59 -21.99
C LYS A 88 2.62 14.01 -21.77
N PHE A 89 3.34 13.32 -20.89
CA PHE A 89 4.73 13.63 -20.57
C PHE A 89 5.67 13.33 -21.74
N ILE A 90 5.51 12.20 -22.43
CA ILE A 90 6.37 11.85 -23.58
C ILE A 90 6.09 12.70 -24.82
N GLU A 91 4.92 13.33 -24.91
CA GLU A 91 4.61 14.32 -25.95
C GLU A 91 5.34 15.66 -25.74
N LEU A 92 5.82 15.94 -24.52
CA LEU A 92 6.55 17.17 -24.24
C LEU A 92 7.91 17.20 -24.96
N PRO A 93 8.41 18.40 -25.36
CA PRO A 93 9.79 18.58 -25.77
C PRO A 93 10.76 18.09 -24.70
N LEU A 94 11.91 17.56 -25.10
CA LEU A 94 12.90 17.00 -24.17
C LEU A 94 13.29 18.01 -23.08
N THR A 95 13.43 19.29 -23.41
CA THR A 95 13.75 20.38 -22.47
C THR A 95 12.70 20.61 -21.39
N GLN A 96 11.47 20.15 -21.60
CA GLN A 96 10.35 20.27 -20.66
C GLN A 96 10.08 18.98 -19.88
N ARG A 97 10.74 17.86 -20.24
CA ARG A 97 10.64 16.60 -19.50
C ARG A 97 11.45 16.70 -18.21
N LYS A 98 10.77 16.93 -17.10
CA LYS A 98 11.37 17.07 -15.76
C LYS A 98 10.97 15.92 -14.84
N PHE A 99 11.92 15.45 -14.05
CA PHE A 99 11.69 14.46 -13.00
C PHE A 99 12.13 15.04 -11.66
N CYS A 100 11.21 15.11 -10.69
CA CYS A 100 11.53 15.52 -9.33
C CYS A 100 12.12 14.34 -8.55
N GLN A 101 13.37 14.48 -8.11
CA GLN A 101 14.06 13.46 -7.33
C GLN A 101 13.55 13.37 -5.90
N THR A 102 13.13 14.48 -5.29
CA THR A 102 12.59 14.48 -3.93
C THR A 102 11.25 13.72 -3.87
N CYS A 103 10.36 13.98 -4.82
CA CYS A 103 9.03 13.37 -4.86
C CYS A 103 8.98 12.06 -5.66
N GLN A 104 10.06 11.72 -6.39
CA GLN A 104 10.15 10.58 -7.30
C GLN A 104 9.02 10.59 -8.35
N GLN A 105 8.79 11.74 -8.99
CA GLN A 105 7.65 11.97 -9.89
C GLN A 105 8.05 12.63 -11.21
N LEU A 106 7.40 12.20 -12.30
CA LEU A 106 7.42 12.89 -13.59
C LEU A 106 6.49 14.10 -13.52
N LEU A 107 7.03 15.27 -13.88
CA LEU A 107 6.32 16.54 -13.79
C LEU A 107 5.79 16.97 -15.16
N LEU A 108 4.49 17.24 -15.22
CA LEU A 108 3.90 18.04 -16.28
C LEU A 108 4.11 19.53 -15.98
N PRO A 109 3.96 20.43 -16.98
CA PRO A 109 4.20 21.86 -16.79
C PRO A 109 3.44 22.47 -15.60
N ASP A 110 2.20 22.04 -15.37
CA ASP A 110 1.34 22.54 -14.28
C ASP A 110 1.87 22.20 -12.88
N ASP A 111 2.69 21.14 -12.75
CA ASP A 111 3.22 20.73 -11.44
C ASP A 111 4.46 21.54 -11.05
N TRP A 112 5.13 22.24 -11.98
CA TRP A 112 6.45 22.83 -11.73
C TRP A 112 6.50 23.81 -10.56
N GLY A 113 5.43 24.57 -10.34
CA GLY A 113 5.35 25.52 -9.22
C GLY A 113 5.47 24.84 -7.85
N GLN A 114 4.80 23.69 -7.67
CA GLN A 114 4.81 22.90 -6.44
C GLN A 114 6.16 22.20 -6.18
N HIS A 115 7.04 22.16 -7.19
CA HIS A 115 8.34 21.51 -7.12
C HIS A 115 9.50 22.49 -7.36
N SER A 116 9.25 23.81 -7.24
CA SER A 116 10.23 24.87 -7.52
C SER A 116 11.46 24.81 -6.59
N GLU A 117 11.26 24.41 -5.34
CA GLU A 117 12.33 24.25 -4.34
C GLU A 117 12.90 22.83 -4.27
N HIS A 118 12.42 21.91 -5.12
CA HIS A 118 12.86 20.52 -5.12
C HIS A 118 14.01 20.29 -6.09
N GLN A 119 14.78 19.23 -5.85
CA GLN A 119 15.81 18.79 -6.78
C GLN A 119 15.15 18.04 -7.96
N PHE A 120 15.50 18.41 -9.19
CA PHE A 120 14.98 17.77 -10.39
C PHE A 120 16.04 17.52 -11.45
N TRP A 121 15.80 16.49 -12.26
CA TRP A 121 16.50 16.26 -13.52
C TRP A 121 15.69 16.84 -14.68
N VAL A 122 16.40 17.43 -15.63
CA VAL A 122 15.86 17.94 -16.90
C VAL A 122 16.26 17.01 -18.04
N CYS A 123 15.56 17.09 -19.17
CA CYS A 123 15.87 16.28 -20.36
C CYS A 123 15.83 14.77 -20.09
N VAL A 124 14.90 14.31 -19.23
CA VAL A 124 14.77 12.89 -18.91
C VAL A 124 13.98 12.13 -19.98
N ILE A 125 14.26 10.83 -20.11
CA ILE A 125 13.60 9.91 -21.05
C ILE A 125 13.79 10.42 -22.49
N SER A 126 15.04 10.42 -22.95
CA SER A 126 15.41 10.57 -24.35
C SER A 126 15.10 9.26 -25.08
N SER A 127 14.06 9.28 -25.91
CA SER A 127 13.74 8.20 -26.86
C SER A 127 14.87 7.94 -27.83
#